data_AF-A0A0Q5VFK4-F1
#
_entry.id   AF-A0A0Q5VFK4-F1
#
_cell.length_a   1.000
_cell.length_b   1.000
_cell.length_c   1.000
_cell.angle_alpha   90.00
_cell.angle_beta   90.00
_cell.angle_gamma   90.00
#
_symmetry.space_group_name_H-M   'P 1'
#
loop_
_entity.id
_entity.type
_entity.pdbx_description
1 polymer ?
#
loop_
_entity_poly.entity_id
_entity_poly.type
_entity_poly.pdbx_seq_one_letter_code
_entity_poly.pdbx_strand_id
1 'polypeptide(L)' 'MAKKNEKHAHLVEPTWGQSEDGGPPLTELVSEMTGSLSPFGEDHAFPLPADRLRYAHPTDKPNRAGVQLRPGEKA' A
#
# COMPACT_ATOMS: atom_id res chain seq x y z
N MET A 1 15.85 -12.01 -20.14
CA MET A 1 15.04 -12.52 -19.02
C MET A 1 14.60 -13.95 -19.32
N ALA A 2 14.39 -14.80 -18.31
CA ALA A 2 14.07 -16.22 -18.50
C ALA A 2 12.65 -16.43 -19.05
N LYS A 3 12.45 -17.44 -19.90
CA LYS A 3 11.13 -17.81 -20.45
C LYS A 3 10.15 -18.16 -19.32
N LYS A 4 8.90 -17.72 -19.46
CA LYS A 4 7.79 -18.03 -18.55
C LYS A 4 7.60 -19.55 -18.44
N ASN A 5 7.63 -20.08 -17.22
CA ASN A 5 7.43 -21.50 -16.92
C ASN A 5 6.10 -21.68 -16.17
N GLU A 6 5.16 -22.39 -16.79
CA GLU A 6 3.80 -22.58 -16.27
C GLU A 6 3.77 -23.21 -14.87
N LYS A 7 4.74 -24.07 -14.53
CA LYS A 7 4.82 -24.70 -13.21
C LYS A 7 5.05 -23.70 -12.09
N HIS A 8 5.60 -22.53 -12.40
CA HIS A 8 5.92 -21.46 -11.45
C HIS A 8 4.91 -20.31 -11.49
N ALA A 9 3.78 -20.46 -12.21
CA ALA A 9 2.79 -19.38 -12.33
C ALA A 9 2.27 -18.89 -10.98
N HIS A 10 2.17 -19.78 -9.97
CA HIS A 10 1.75 -19.45 -8.60
C HIS A 10 2.76 -18.60 -7.82
N LEU A 11 4.01 -18.47 -8.29
CA LEU A 11 5.05 -17.64 -7.68
C LEU A 11 5.11 -16.24 -8.29
N VAL A 12 4.35 -16.00 -9.36
CA VAL A 12 4.29 -14.72 -10.05
C VAL A 12 3.03 -14.00 -9.58
N GLU A 13 3.20 -12.78 -9.07
CA GLU A 13 2.08 -11.96 -8.66
C GLU A 13 1.22 -11.62 -9.92
N PRO A 14 -0.08 -11.97 -9.93
CA PRO A 14 -0.91 -11.89 -11.13
C PRO A 14 -1.25 -10.46 -11.58
N THR A 15 -1.16 -9.45 -10.70
CA THR A 15 -1.39 -8.05 -11.05
C THR A 15 -0.15 -7.36 -11.64
N TRP A 16 1.01 -8.00 -11.63
CA TRP A 16 2.20 -7.47 -12.28
C TRP A 16 2.00 -7.44 -13.82
N GLY A 17 2.17 -6.25 -14.41
CA GLY A 17 2.05 -6.04 -15.85
C GLY A 17 2.85 -7.07 -16.66
N GLN A 18 2.19 -7.79 -17.57
CA GLN A 18 2.85 -8.75 -18.46
C GLN A 18 3.39 -8.00 -19.69
N SER A 19 4.60 -8.34 -20.14
CA SER A 19 5.13 -7.89 -21.44
C SER A 19 4.80 -8.94 -22.51
N GLU A 20 4.23 -8.53 -23.64
CA GLU A 20 3.93 -9.44 -24.77
C GLU A 20 5.20 -10.10 -25.34
N ASP A 21 6.32 -9.36 -25.40
CA ASP A 21 7.56 -9.81 -26.04
C ASP A 21 8.64 -10.31 -25.06
N GLY A 22 8.28 -10.51 -23.79
CA GLY A 22 9.24 -10.91 -22.75
C GLY A 22 10.25 -9.82 -22.37
N GLY A 23 9.96 -8.56 -22.73
CA GLY A 23 10.64 -7.38 -22.25
C GLY A 23 10.35 -7.10 -20.77
N PRO A 24 10.98 -6.07 -20.18
CA PRO A 24 10.61 -5.61 -18.86
C PRO A 24 9.10 -5.31 -18.81
N PRO A 25 8.44 -5.61 -17.70
CA PRO A 25 7.06 -5.20 -17.49
C PRO A 25 6.96 -3.69 -17.71
N LEU A 26 5.92 -3.22 -18.41
CA LEU A 26 5.71 -1.80 -18.63
C LEU A 26 5.50 -1.14 -17.26
N THR A 27 6.47 -0.33 -16.86
CA THR A 27 6.46 0.47 -15.64
C THR A 27 6.68 1.92 -16.02
N GLU A 28 6.38 2.86 -15.12
CA GLU A 28 6.64 4.29 -15.36
C GLU A 28 8.10 4.59 -15.73
N LEU A 29 9.04 3.76 -15.29
CA LEU A 29 10.48 3.91 -15.57
C LEU A 29 10.87 3.59 -17.03
N VAL A 30 10.10 2.74 -17.70
CA VAL A 30 10.42 2.26 -19.07
C VAL A 30 9.42 2.78 -20.12
N SER A 31 8.42 3.55 -19.71
CA SER A 31 7.44 4.15 -20.60
C SER A 31 8.04 5.33 -21.37
N GLU A 32 7.77 5.41 -22.68
CA GLU A 32 8.16 6.55 -23.52
C GLU A 32 7.39 7.82 -23.15
N MET A 33 6.18 7.66 -22.62
CA MET A 33 5.33 8.76 -22.15
C MET A 33 5.27 8.77 -20.63
N THR A 34 5.32 9.97 -20.05
CA THR A 34 5.14 10.17 -18.61
C THR A 34 3.72 9.81 -18.20
N GLY A 35 3.56 9.22 -17.01
CA GLY A 35 2.24 9.01 -16.40
C GLY A 35 1.48 10.31 -16.19
N SER A 36 0.17 10.21 -15.93
CA SER A 36 -0.66 11.36 -15.60
C SER A 36 -0.13 12.07 -14.36
N LEU A 37 -0.19 13.41 -14.37
CA LEU A 37 0.05 14.21 -13.16
C LEU A 37 -0.88 13.74 -12.03
N SER A 38 -0.47 14.01 -10.80
CA SER A 38 -1.26 13.72 -9.59
C SER A 38 -2.74 14.09 -9.80
N PRO A 39 -3.69 13.22 -9.41
CA PRO A 39 -5.12 13.51 -9.55
C PRO A 39 -5.56 14.74 -8.75
N PHE A 40 -4.73 15.22 -7.82
CA PHE A 40 -4.96 16.42 -7.02
C PHE A 40 -4.45 17.72 -7.67
N GLY A 41 -3.92 17.64 -8.89
CA GLY A 41 -3.36 18.78 -9.63
C GLY A 41 -2.09 19.35 -8.99
N GLU A 42 -1.74 20.57 -9.37
CA GLU A 42 -0.59 21.31 -8.82
C GLU A 42 -0.94 22.11 -7.55
N ASP A 43 -2.22 22.13 -7.16
CA ASP A 43 -2.73 22.88 -6.01
C ASP A 43 -2.28 22.29 -4.66
N HIS A 44 -1.78 21.05 -4.67
CA HIS A 44 -1.43 20.30 -3.47
C HIS A 44 0.05 19.90 -3.48
N ALA A 45 0.79 20.39 -2.48
CA ALA A 45 2.11 19.88 -2.16
C ALA A 45 1.98 18.69 -1.18
N PHE A 46 2.68 17.60 -1.50
CA PHE A 46 2.79 16.44 -0.62
C PHE A 46 4.17 16.42 0.06
N PRO A 47 4.26 15.93 1.31
CA PRO A 47 3.16 15.46 2.15
C PRO A 47 2.25 16.61 2.63
N LEU A 48 0.98 16.30 2.89
CA LEU A 48 0.05 17.28 3.45
C LEU A 48 0.45 17.63 4.90
N PRO A 49 0.29 18.90 5.31
CA PRO A 49 0.41 19.30 6.71
C PRO A 49 -0.46 18.44 7.65
N ALA A 50 0.08 18.08 8.82
CA ALA A 50 -0.57 17.13 9.73
C ALA A 50 -1.93 17.63 10.25
N ASP A 51 -2.09 18.95 10.41
CA ASP A 51 -3.33 19.62 10.79
C ASP A 51 -4.43 19.54 9.72
N ARG A 52 -4.07 19.27 8.46
CA ARG A 52 -5.02 19.05 7.35
C ARG A 52 -5.42 17.58 7.20
N LEU A 53 -4.70 16.66 7.83
CA LEU A 53 -5.03 15.24 7.80
C LEU A 53 -6.23 14.99 8.71
N ARG A 54 -7.30 14.40 8.16
CA ARG A 54 -8.44 13.90 8.95
C ARG A 54 -8.15 12.52 9.57
N TYR A 55 -6.89 12.16 9.70
CA TYR A 55 -6.47 10.90 10.29
C TYR A 55 -6.36 11.06 11.81
N ALA A 56 -7.12 10.26 12.54
CA ALA A 56 -6.96 10.07 13.98
C ALA A 56 -6.50 8.64 14.22
N HIS A 57 -5.31 8.47 14.80
CA HIS A 57 -4.83 7.12 15.14
C HIS A 57 -5.72 6.53 16.24
N PRO A 58 -6.28 5.33 16.06
CA PRO A 58 -7.09 4.69 17.09
C PRO A 58 -6.20 4.41 18.31
N THR A 59 -6.58 4.97 19.45
CA THR A 59 -5.90 4.73 20.74
C THR A 59 -6.61 3.69 21.60
N ASP A 60 -7.75 3.19 21.12
CA ASP A 60 -8.52 2.19 21.83
C ASP A 60 -7.67 0.94 22.03
N LYS A 61 -7.51 0.57 23.30
CA LYS A 61 -6.88 -0.69 23.64
C LYS A 61 -7.86 -1.79 23.25
N PRO A 62 -7.40 -2.90 22.62
CA PRO A 62 -8.25 -4.04 22.40
C PRO A 62 -8.87 -4.44 23.74
N ASN A 63 -10.18 -4.73 23.73
CA ASN A 63 -10.90 -5.17 24.91
C ASN A 63 -10.15 -6.38 25.49
N ARG A 64 -9.46 -6.19 26.61
CA ARG A 64 -8.84 -7.31 27.32
C ARG A 64 -10.01 -8.08 27.89
N ALA A 65 -10.30 -9.26 27.35
CA ALA A 65 -11.39 -10.14 27.78
C ALA A 65 -11.17 -10.65 29.22
N GLY A 66 -11.25 -9.76 30.20
CA GLY A 66 -11.02 -10.00 31.62
C GLY A 66 -11.58 -8.86 32.46
N VAL A 67 -12.02 -9.18 33.67
CA VAL A 67 -12.68 -8.25 34.60
C VAL A 67 -11.83 -7.00 34.81
N GLN A 68 -12.41 -5.84 34.51
CA GLN A 68 -11.77 -4.55 34.69
C GLN A 68 -11.80 -4.19 36.18
N LEU A 69 -10.82 -4.67 36.95
CA LEU A 69 -10.65 -4.28 38.35
C LEU A 69 -10.29 -2.80 38.42
N ARG A 70 -10.88 -2.08 39.39
CA ARG A 70 -10.55 -0.68 39.62
C ARG A 70 -9.10 -0.57 40.12
N PRO A 71 -8.40 0.54 39.87
CA PRO A 71 -7.05 0.74 40.41
C PRO A 71 -7.07 0.57 41.94
N GLY A 72 -6.41 -0.49 42.44
CA GLY A 72 -6.35 -0.83 43.87
C GLY A 72 -7.07 -2.11 44.30
N GLU A 73 -7.91 -2.72 43.45
CA GLU A 73 -8.50 -4.03 43.73
C GLU A 73 -7.53 -5.16 43.35
N LYS A 74 -7.20 -6.02 44.32
CA LYS A 74 -6.51 -7.29 44.06
C LYS A 74 -7.55 -8.34 43.63
N ALA A 75 -7.16 -9.19 42.68
CA ALA A 75 -7.95 -10.33 42.22
C ALA A 75 -8.14 -11.37 43.34
#